data_AF-D6SV17-F1
#
_entry.id   AF-D6SV17-F1
#
_cell.length_a   1.000
_cell.length_b   1.000
_cell.length_c   1.000
_cell.angle_alpha   90.00
_cell.angle_beta   90.00
_cell.angle_gamma   90.00
#
_symmetry.space_group_name_H-M   'P 1'
#
loop_
_entity.id
_entity.type
_entity.pdbx_description
1 polymer ?
#
loop_
_entity_poly.entity_id
_entity_poly.type
_entity_poly.pdbx_seq_one_letter_code
_entity_poly.pdbx_strand_id
1 'polypeptide(L)'
;MGKISKSEARKIASHIITHTSNNTQQTNEHLFKIFHRIYKYGSLQTYAQTFNLKKTTWYKYKAAYQFGAALMIRKLLRDADKLEKTDKTKAKLYREEALRLGEELKSLSPDYEKKHRLNHPAPSNQAKPYTKSKIEGKRKALRGLPTNWVGRLIDELPIQHQKAALVMALTGCRPAELEKGVWLEAVDHDHLKITIKGAKYIKNKQGQKQRVLKFALEDAHRLFNLAYEEPRLVWINKEAFRKAIRRAAGNLGFKGVSPYSLRHQFSANLKRESGEKWTHEDMAKALGHITDRCQQFYGHPNQARGRGSGILNVQASSQIKSNRGTIPEKTSGPRLS
;
A
#
# COMPACT_ATOMS: atom_id res chain seq x y z
N MET A 1 -20.94 -37.18 7.83
CA MET A 1 -19.59 -36.83 8.31
C MET A 1 -19.46 -37.33 9.74
N GLY A 2 -18.45 -38.17 10.04
CA GLY A 2 -18.27 -38.73 11.39
C GLY A 2 -17.82 -37.69 12.40
N LYS A 3 -18.36 -37.73 13.63
CA LYS A 3 -17.99 -36.83 14.73
C LYS A 3 -16.48 -36.91 15.01
N ILE A 4 -15.78 -35.79 15.00
CA ILE A 4 -14.36 -35.72 15.40
C ILE A 4 -14.13 -36.26 16.82
N SER A 5 -13.03 -36.98 17.04
CA SER A 5 -12.64 -37.46 18.38
C SER A 5 -11.84 -36.42 19.17
N LYS A 6 -11.75 -36.57 20.50
CA LYS A 6 -10.89 -35.71 21.36
C LYS A 6 -9.43 -35.71 20.89
N SER A 7 -8.91 -36.89 20.54
CA SER A 7 -7.53 -37.05 20.07
C SER A 7 -7.30 -36.31 18.75
N GLU A 8 -8.26 -36.40 17.83
CA GLU A 8 -8.20 -35.73 16.53
C GLU A 8 -8.29 -34.21 16.67
N ALA A 9 -9.22 -33.69 17.49
CA ALA A 9 -9.31 -32.25 17.77
C ALA A 9 -8.01 -31.70 18.38
N ARG A 10 -7.39 -32.45 19.31
CA ARG A 10 -6.09 -32.11 19.89
C ARG A 10 -4.98 -32.12 18.85
N LYS A 11 -4.96 -33.10 17.93
CA LYS A 11 -3.97 -33.20 16.85
C LYS A 11 -4.05 -32.00 15.90
N ILE A 12 -5.26 -31.63 15.46
CA ILE A 12 -5.50 -30.46 14.59
C ILE A 12 -5.02 -29.18 15.27
N ALA A 13 -5.42 -28.97 16.54
CA ALA A 13 -5.02 -27.79 17.30
C ALA A 13 -3.50 -27.69 17.46
N SER A 14 -2.83 -28.78 17.83
CA SER A 14 -1.37 -28.83 17.96
C SER A 14 -0.67 -28.52 16.64
N HIS A 15 -1.16 -29.07 15.52
CA HIS A 15 -0.59 -28.81 14.20
C HIS A 15 -0.65 -27.31 13.83
N ILE A 16 -1.78 -26.65 14.08
CA ILE A 16 -1.95 -25.20 13.83
C ILE A 16 -1.04 -24.38 14.74
N ILE A 17 -0.95 -24.72 16.03
CA ILE A 17 -0.09 -24.02 16.98
C ILE A 17 1.39 -24.12 16.55
N THR A 18 1.86 -25.29 16.16
CA THR A 18 3.23 -25.48 15.66
C THR A 18 3.53 -24.62 14.44
N HIS A 19 2.59 -24.52 13.48
CA HIS A 19 2.75 -23.70 12.27
C HIS A 19 2.64 -22.19 12.52
N THR A 20 2.13 -21.78 13.68
CA THR A 20 1.98 -20.37 14.07
C THR A 20 2.98 -19.94 15.15
N SER A 21 3.94 -20.81 15.48
CA SER A 21 4.96 -20.58 16.53
C SER A 21 5.85 -19.37 16.26
N ASN A 22 6.13 -19.07 14.99
CA ASN A 22 6.96 -17.93 14.57
C ASN A 22 6.22 -16.58 14.55
N ASN A 23 4.94 -16.54 14.94
CA ASN A 23 4.20 -15.29 15.00
C ASN A 23 4.72 -14.39 16.12
N THR A 24 4.85 -13.08 15.84
CA THR A 24 5.13 -12.09 16.89
C THR A 24 4.00 -12.02 17.91
N GLN A 25 4.31 -11.58 19.13
CA GLN A 25 3.31 -11.36 20.18
C GLN A 25 2.16 -10.44 19.72
N GLN A 26 2.48 -9.32 19.05
CA GLN A 26 1.50 -8.39 18.51
C GLN A 26 0.57 -9.07 17.48
N THR A 27 1.12 -9.93 16.62
CA THR A 27 0.33 -10.71 15.66
C THR A 27 -0.65 -11.63 16.39
N ASN A 28 -0.18 -12.35 17.41
CA ASN A 28 -1.01 -13.27 18.17
C ASN A 28 -2.14 -12.55 18.91
N GLU A 29 -1.86 -11.42 19.57
CA GLU A 29 -2.87 -10.58 20.23
C GLU A 29 -3.93 -10.08 19.23
N HIS A 30 -3.49 -9.65 18.05
CA HIS A 30 -4.39 -9.18 17.00
C HIS A 30 -5.29 -10.29 16.44
N LEU A 31 -4.74 -11.49 16.20
CA LEU A 31 -5.53 -12.66 15.76
C LEU A 31 -6.53 -13.09 16.83
N PHE A 32 -6.13 -13.06 18.11
CA PHE A 32 -6.98 -13.44 19.22
C PHE A 32 -8.17 -12.48 19.41
N LYS A 33 -7.96 -11.16 19.25
CA LYS A 33 -9.04 -10.16 19.24
C LYS A 33 -10.06 -10.42 18.14
N ILE A 34 -9.61 -10.79 16.94
CA ILE A 34 -10.51 -11.14 15.83
C ILE A 34 -11.27 -12.44 16.13
N PHE A 35 -10.59 -13.47 16.63
CA PHE A 35 -11.22 -14.72 17.01
C PHE A 35 -12.33 -14.49 18.04
N HIS A 36 -12.08 -13.75 19.11
CA HIS A 36 -13.11 -13.44 20.11
C HIS A 36 -14.32 -12.74 19.53
N ARG A 37 -14.11 -11.86 18.54
CA ARG A 37 -15.22 -11.21 17.83
C ARG A 37 -16.04 -12.23 17.04
N ILE A 38 -15.40 -13.16 16.35
CA ILE A 38 -16.08 -14.22 15.58
C ILE A 38 -16.80 -15.19 16.52
N TYR A 39 -16.14 -15.62 17.59
CA TYR A 39 -16.62 -16.61 18.55
C TYR A 39 -17.97 -16.23 19.19
N LYS A 40 -18.21 -14.92 19.42
CA LYS A 40 -19.50 -14.40 19.90
C LYS A 40 -20.69 -14.71 18.98
N TYR A 41 -20.43 -15.02 17.71
CA TYR A 41 -21.45 -15.35 16.70
C TYR A 41 -21.47 -16.86 16.38
N GLY A 42 -20.83 -17.68 17.23
CA GLY A 42 -20.78 -19.14 17.12
C GLY A 42 -19.72 -19.65 16.15
N SER A 43 -19.78 -19.25 14.88
CA SER A 43 -18.87 -19.74 13.84
C SER A 43 -18.34 -18.63 12.92
N LEU A 44 -17.23 -18.92 12.23
CA LEU A 44 -16.71 -18.03 11.17
C LEU A 44 -17.71 -17.83 10.04
N GLN A 45 -18.47 -18.87 9.69
CA GLN A 45 -19.47 -18.83 8.62
C GLN A 45 -20.62 -17.88 8.98
N THR A 46 -21.16 -18.02 10.19
CA THR A 46 -22.23 -17.15 10.72
C THR A 46 -21.74 -15.71 10.74
N TYR A 47 -20.56 -15.45 11.32
CA TYR A 47 -19.99 -14.11 11.35
C TYR A 47 -19.82 -13.50 9.94
N ALA A 48 -19.35 -14.30 8.99
CA ALA A 48 -19.13 -13.83 7.62
C ALA A 48 -20.43 -13.47 6.90
N GLN A 49 -21.51 -14.23 7.14
CA GLN A 49 -22.84 -13.95 6.60
C GLN A 49 -23.42 -12.69 7.24
N THR A 50 -23.41 -12.59 8.58
CA THR A 50 -23.94 -11.44 9.32
C THR A 50 -23.30 -10.11 8.90
N PHE A 51 -21.98 -10.09 8.70
CA PHE A 51 -21.24 -8.87 8.37
C PHE A 51 -20.88 -8.73 6.89
N ASN A 52 -21.43 -9.58 6.03
CA ASN A 52 -21.14 -9.62 4.59
C ASN A 52 -19.64 -9.49 4.28
N LEU A 53 -18.83 -10.36 4.87
CA LEU A 53 -17.37 -10.26 4.83
C LEU A 53 -16.84 -10.36 3.39
N LYS A 54 -16.09 -9.34 2.96
CA LYS A 54 -15.44 -9.30 1.64
C LYS A 54 -14.36 -10.39 1.52
N LYS A 55 -14.19 -10.94 0.31
CA LYS A 55 -13.18 -11.97 -0.04
C LYS A 55 -11.76 -11.60 0.37
N THR A 56 -11.37 -10.33 0.24
CA THR A 56 -10.04 -9.83 0.65
C THR A 56 -9.79 -9.96 2.14
N THR A 57 -10.86 -10.04 2.94
CA THR A 57 -10.84 -10.06 4.40
C THR A 57 -11.01 -11.48 4.94
N TRP A 58 -11.62 -12.39 4.17
CA TRP A 58 -11.89 -13.78 4.56
C TRP A 58 -10.67 -14.51 5.08
N TYR A 59 -9.55 -14.53 4.34
CA TYR A 59 -8.34 -15.28 4.74
C TYR A 59 -7.74 -14.80 6.06
N LYS A 60 -7.83 -13.49 6.35
CA LYS A 60 -7.40 -12.92 7.63
C LYS A 60 -8.28 -13.42 8.78
N TYR A 61 -9.58 -13.46 8.58
CA TYR A 61 -10.54 -13.92 9.60
C TYR A 61 -10.48 -15.45 9.77
N LYS A 62 -10.27 -16.19 8.68
CA LYS A 62 -9.99 -17.63 8.72
C LYS A 62 -8.73 -17.93 9.51
N ALA A 63 -7.62 -17.25 9.25
CA ALA A 63 -6.38 -17.42 10.01
C ALA A 63 -6.56 -17.09 11.51
N ALA A 64 -7.28 -16.00 11.81
CA ALA A 64 -7.61 -15.65 13.19
C ALA A 64 -8.46 -16.72 13.88
N TYR A 65 -9.48 -17.21 13.19
CA TYR A 65 -10.34 -18.28 13.70
C TYR A 65 -9.54 -19.55 13.99
N GLN A 66 -8.70 -19.96 13.03
CA GLN A 66 -7.85 -21.15 13.17
C GLN A 66 -6.93 -21.07 14.37
N PHE A 67 -6.22 -19.95 14.50
CA PHE A 67 -5.31 -19.71 15.61
C PHE A 67 -6.03 -19.70 16.95
N GLY A 68 -7.11 -18.89 17.08
CA GLY A 68 -7.83 -18.74 18.33
C GLY A 68 -8.57 -20.01 18.76
N ALA A 69 -9.24 -20.70 17.83
CA ALA A 69 -9.90 -21.96 18.11
C ALA A 69 -8.91 -23.06 18.50
N ALA A 70 -7.72 -23.13 17.88
CA ALA A 70 -6.69 -24.09 18.28
C ALA A 70 -6.22 -23.88 19.73
N LEU A 71 -5.99 -22.61 20.13
CA LEU A 71 -5.66 -22.28 21.52
C LEU A 71 -6.81 -22.62 22.47
N MET A 72 -8.06 -22.33 22.08
CA MET A 72 -9.25 -22.60 22.87
C MET A 72 -9.48 -24.10 23.06
N ILE A 73 -9.35 -24.93 22.03
CA ILE A 73 -9.43 -26.40 22.12
C ILE A 73 -8.41 -26.92 23.14
N ARG A 74 -7.16 -26.47 23.05
CA ARG A 74 -6.11 -26.90 23.98
C ARG A 74 -6.45 -26.53 25.43
N LYS A 75 -7.02 -25.34 25.65
CA LYS A 75 -7.48 -24.88 26.96
C LYS A 75 -8.67 -25.71 27.45
N LEU A 76 -9.73 -25.82 26.67
CA LEU A 76 -10.96 -26.53 27.02
C LEU A 76 -10.69 -28.01 27.35
N LEU A 77 -9.88 -28.70 26.54
CA LEU A 77 -9.54 -30.10 26.81
C LEU A 77 -8.70 -30.26 28.09
N ARG A 78 -7.80 -29.32 28.38
CA ARG A 78 -7.01 -29.31 29.62
C ARG A 78 -7.91 -29.07 30.83
N ASP A 79 -8.82 -28.11 30.73
CA ASP A 79 -9.73 -27.76 31.82
C ASP A 79 -10.76 -28.87 32.06
N ALA A 80 -11.24 -29.53 30.99
CA ALA A 80 -12.10 -30.70 31.10
C ALA A 80 -11.41 -31.88 31.80
N ASP A 81 -10.13 -32.13 31.51
CA ASP A 81 -9.36 -33.20 32.14
C ASP A 81 -9.14 -32.95 33.65
N LYS A 82 -9.04 -31.69 34.07
CA LYS A 82 -8.98 -31.30 35.48
C LYS A 82 -10.32 -31.45 36.20
N LEU A 83 -11.42 -31.11 35.52
CA LEU A 83 -12.76 -31.13 36.10
C LEU A 83 -13.39 -32.53 36.14
N GLU A 84 -12.80 -33.52 35.49
CA GLU A 84 -13.38 -34.87 35.37
C GLU A 84 -13.77 -35.51 36.70
N LYS A 85 -13.01 -35.22 37.76
CA LYS A 85 -13.23 -35.78 39.11
C LYS A 85 -14.16 -34.92 39.98
N THR A 86 -14.33 -33.65 39.66
CA THR A 86 -15.01 -32.67 40.53
C THR A 86 -16.33 -32.16 39.97
N ASP A 87 -16.42 -31.95 38.65
CA ASP A 87 -17.60 -31.41 37.97
C ASP A 87 -17.71 -32.03 36.58
N LYS A 88 -18.33 -33.22 36.53
CA LYS A 88 -18.52 -34.01 35.29
C LYS A 88 -19.36 -33.27 34.25
N THR A 89 -20.34 -32.48 34.69
CA THR A 89 -21.23 -31.72 33.81
C THR A 89 -20.43 -30.65 33.07
N LYS A 90 -19.62 -29.87 33.78
CA LYS A 90 -18.77 -28.83 33.19
C LYS A 90 -17.65 -29.42 32.33
N ALA A 91 -17.07 -30.55 32.76
CA ALA A 91 -16.10 -31.29 31.95
C ALA A 91 -16.70 -31.74 30.61
N LYS A 92 -17.95 -32.24 30.62
CA LYS A 92 -18.69 -32.61 29.40
C LYS A 92 -18.92 -31.41 28.47
N LEU A 93 -19.40 -30.28 29.00
CA LEU A 93 -19.61 -29.05 28.22
C LEU A 93 -18.32 -28.56 27.55
N TYR A 94 -17.19 -28.57 28.27
CA TYR A 94 -15.90 -28.16 27.71
C TYR A 94 -15.42 -29.11 26.61
N ARG A 95 -15.69 -30.41 26.73
CA ARG A 95 -15.39 -31.37 25.65
C ARG A 95 -16.27 -31.13 24.44
N GLU A 96 -17.57 -30.97 24.62
CA GLU A 96 -18.50 -30.71 23.53
C GLU A 96 -18.10 -29.47 22.74
N GLU A 97 -17.74 -28.39 23.43
CA GLU A 97 -17.28 -27.17 22.77
C GLU A 97 -15.93 -27.35 22.06
N ALA A 98 -14.98 -28.09 22.66
CA ALA A 98 -13.72 -28.41 22.02
C ALA A 98 -13.92 -29.27 20.75
N LEU A 99 -14.86 -30.20 20.76
CA LEU A 99 -15.20 -31.03 19.61
C LEU A 99 -15.89 -30.22 18.52
N ARG A 100 -16.81 -29.31 18.88
CA ARG A 100 -17.44 -28.37 17.94
C ARG A 100 -16.39 -27.53 17.22
N LEU A 101 -15.48 -26.91 17.98
CA LEU A 101 -14.37 -26.14 17.41
C LEU A 101 -13.44 -27.03 16.56
N GLY A 102 -13.20 -28.26 16.99
CA GLY A 102 -12.40 -29.23 16.24
C GLY A 102 -13.01 -29.57 14.87
N GLU A 103 -14.32 -29.78 14.81
CA GLU A 103 -15.04 -30.05 13.57
C GLU A 103 -14.99 -28.84 12.63
N GLU A 104 -15.16 -27.63 13.17
CA GLU A 104 -14.99 -26.41 12.38
C GLU A 104 -13.56 -26.27 11.86
N LEU A 105 -12.54 -26.55 12.68
CA LEU A 105 -11.15 -26.52 12.21
C LEU A 105 -10.87 -27.58 11.16
N LYS A 106 -11.46 -28.77 11.26
CA LYS A 106 -11.36 -29.82 10.25
C LYS A 106 -11.94 -29.36 8.91
N SER A 107 -13.13 -28.77 8.91
CA SER A 107 -13.75 -28.20 7.69
C SER A 107 -12.99 -26.98 7.15
N LEU A 108 -12.35 -26.21 8.03
CA LEU A 108 -11.56 -25.05 7.65
C LEU A 108 -10.10 -25.38 7.35
N SER A 109 -9.65 -26.63 7.54
CA SER A 109 -8.22 -26.94 7.59
C SER A 109 -7.49 -26.43 6.34
N PRO A 110 -6.39 -25.67 6.48
CA PRO A 110 -5.57 -25.26 5.36
C PRO A 110 -4.97 -26.49 4.68
N ASP A 111 -4.89 -26.44 3.35
CA ASP A 111 -4.07 -27.36 2.57
C ASP A 111 -2.58 -27.03 2.78
N TYR A 112 -2.06 -27.39 3.96
CA TYR A 112 -0.67 -27.12 4.36
C TYR A 112 0.34 -27.79 3.42
N GLU A 113 -0.04 -28.91 2.80
CA GLU A 113 0.78 -29.65 1.84
C GLU A 113 0.63 -29.16 0.39
N LYS A 114 -0.20 -28.13 0.12
CA LYS A 114 -0.47 -27.58 -1.22
C LYS A 114 -0.99 -28.62 -2.23
N LYS A 115 -1.63 -29.71 -1.77
CA LYS A 115 -2.11 -30.82 -2.61
C LYS A 115 -3.37 -30.45 -3.42
N HIS A 116 -4.14 -29.48 -2.99
CA HIS A 116 -5.34 -28.96 -3.62
C HIS A 116 -5.17 -27.50 -4.05
N ARG A 117 -4.29 -27.28 -5.03
CA ARG A 117 -4.26 -26.00 -5.76
C ARG A 117 -5.49 -25.71 -6.62
N LEU A 118 -6.51 -26.58 -6.69
CA LEU A 118 -7.59 -26.40 -7.67
C LEU A 118 -9.04 -26.60 -7.23
N ASN A 119 -9.41 -27.39 -6.22
CA ASN A 119 -10.83 -27.78 -6.07
C ASN A 119 -11.39 -27.50 -4.68
N HIS A 120 -11.99 -26.31 -4.53
CA HIS A 120 -13.38 -26.09 -4.09
C HIS A 120 -13.58 -24.59 -3.95
N PRO A 121 -14.38 -23.96 -4.81
CA PRO A 121 -14.70 -22.57 -4.62
C PRO A 121 -15.79 -22.38 -3.55
N ALA A 122 -15.82 -21.18 -2.98
CA ALA A 122 -16.86 -20.75 -2.05
C ALA A 122 -18.27 -20.87 -2.69
N PRO A 123 -19.37 -20.96 -1.90
CA PRO A 123 -20.74 -21.21 -2.38
C PRO A 123 -21.35 -20.21 -3.40
N SER A 124 -20.59 -19.22 -3.89
CA SER A 124 -21.04 -18.24 -4.89
C SER A 124 -20.46 -18.48 -6.29
N ASN A 125 -19.96 -19.68 -6.56
CA ASN A 125 -19.11 -19.94 -7.72
C ASN A 125 -19.85 -20.34 -8.99
N GLN A 126 -20.80 -19.51 -9.42
CA GLN A 126 -21.02 -19.39 -10.85
C GLN A 126 -19.85 -18.59 -11.41
N ALA A 127 -19.12 -19.19 -12.35
CA ALA A 127 -17.95 -18.59 -12.96
C ALA A 127 -18.35 -17.29 -13.66
N LYS A 128 -18.07 -16.14 -13.04
CA LYS A 128 -17.94 -14.91 -13.82
C LYS A 128 -16.65 -15.04 -14.64
N PRO A 129 -16.69 -14.88 -15.98
CA PRO A 129 -15.51 -15.00 -16.81
C PRO A 129 -14.40 -14.08 -16.28
N TYR A 130 -13.18 -14.60 -16.21
CA TYR A 130 -12.01 -13.83 -15.82
C TYR A 130 -11.73 -12.77 -16.88
N THR A 131 -12.35 -11.60 -16.73
CA THR A 131 -11.85 -10.39 -17.35
C THR A 131 -10.66 -9.95 -16.51
N LYS A 132 -9.44 -10.13 -17.03
CA LYS A 132 -8.28 -9.39 -16.54
C LYS A 132 -8.64 -7.92 -16.66
N SER A 133 -9.11 -7.30 -15.56
CA SER A 133 -9.38 -5.87 -15.56
C SER A 133 -8.09 -5.22 -15.98
N LYS A 134 -8.06 -4.65 -17.18
CA LYS A 134 -6.92 -3.88 -17.68
C LYS A 134 -6.62 -2.91 -16.55
N ILE A 135 -5.48 -3.08 -15.87
CA ILE A 135 -5.10 -2.15 -14.79
C ILE A 135 -4.92 -0.83 -15.51
N GLU A 136 -5.95 -0.02 -15.50
CA GLU A 136 -5.94 1.30 -16.08
C GLU A 136 -4.91 2.09 -15.28
N GLY A 137 -3.73 2.28 -15.86
CA GLY A 137 -2.63 2.95 -15.19
C GLY A 137 -3.14 4.29 -14.65
N LYS A 138 -2.74 4.66 -13.43
CA LYS A 138 -3.19 5.87 -12.71
C LYS A 138 -3.00 7.18 -13.49
N ARG A 139 -2.27 7.14 -14.62
CA ARG A 139 -2.22 8.14 -15.67
C ARG A 139 -3.57 8.48 -16.30
N LYS A 140 -4.48 7.51 -16.45
CA LYS A 140 -5.83 7.74 -16.98
C LYS A 140 -6.67 8.61 -16.06
N ALA A 141 -6.42 8.57 -14.75
CA ALA A 141 -7.11 9.41 -13.78
C ALA A 141 -6.79 10.91 -13.96
N LEU A 142 -5.78 11.27 -14.75
CA LEU A 142 -5.51 12.67 -15.11
C LEU A 142 -6.37 13.16 -16.30
N ARG A 143 -6.96 12.24 -17.08
CA ARG A 143 -7.77 12.60 -18.25
C ARG A 143 -9.10 13.20 -17.78
N GLY A 144 -9.44 14.38 -18.29
CA GLY A 144 -10.69 15.07 -17.96
C GLY A 144 -10.66 15.90 -16.67
N LEU A 145 -9.53 15.97 -15.97
CA LEU A 145 -9.39 16.89 -14.84
C LEU A 145 -9.20 18.35 -15.32
N PRO A 146 -9.76 19.34 -14.61
CA PRO A 146 -9.59 20.76 -14.93
C PRO A 146 -8.13 21.18 -14.80
N THR A 147 -7.72 22.26 -15.48
CA THR A 147 -6.31 22.71 -15.51
C THR A 147 -5.75 23.02 -14.11
N ASN A 148 -6.58 23.54 -13.20
CA ASN A 148 -6.23 23.89 -11.82
C ASN A 148 -6.58 22.79 -10.78
N TRP A 149 -6.80 21.53 -11.21
CA TRP A 149 -7.26 20.46 -10.32
C TRP A 149 -6.35 20.23 -9.10
N VAL A 150 -5.03 20.44 -9.25
CA VAL A 150 -4.07 20.29 -8.16
C VAL A 150 -4.33 21.32 -7.07
N GLY A 151 -4.52 22.60 -7.44
CA GLY A 151 -4.85 23.67 -6.50
C GLY A 151 -6.17 23.37 -5.79
N ARG A 152 -7.22 23.08 -6.56
CA ARG A 152 -8.54 22.71 -6.00
C ARG A 152 -8.47 21.54 -5.03
N LEU A 153 -7.70 20.50 -5.36
CA LEU A 153 -7.51 19.35 -4.48
C LEU A 153 -6.81 19.75 -3.19
N ILE A 154 -5.78 20.60 -3.26
CA ILE A 154 -5.04 21.05 -2.08
C ILE A 154 -5.93 21.91 -1.19
N ASP A 155 -6.72 22.81 -1.76
CA ASP A 155 -7.57 23.71 -0.99
C ASP A 155 -8.74 22.97 -0.31
N GLU A 156 -9.24 21.89 -0.93
CA GLU A 156 -10.26 21.00 -0.34
C GLU A 156 -9.71 20.11 0.80
N LEU A 157 -8.38 19.95 0.91
CA LEU A 157 -7.80 19.13 1.97
C LEU A 157 -7.90 19.83 3.33
N PRO A 158 -8.12 19.08 4.42
CA PRO A 158 -7.91 19.59 5.76
C PRO A 158 -6.51 20.18 5.93
N ILE A 159 -6.39 21.27 6.69
CA ILE A 159 -5.17 22.08 6.82
C ILE A 159 -3.90 21.25 7.12
N GLN A 160 -4.03 20.22 7.96
CA GLN A 160 -2.93 19.33 8.33
C GLN A 160 -2.38 18.49 7.17
N HIS A 161 -3.13 18.35 6.06
CA HIS A 161 -2.73 17.59 4.88
C HIS A 161 -2.25 18.48 3.73
N GLN A 162 -2.54 19.79 3.75
CA GLN A 162 -2.25 20.70 2.64
C GLN A 162 -0.74 20.81 2.37
N LYS A 163 0.09 21.00 3.41
CA LYS A 163 1.55 21.12 3.29
C LYS A 163 2.17 19.88 2.65
N ALA A 164 1.74 18.69 3.07
CA ALA A 164 2.20 17.43 2.51
C ALA A 164 1.76 17.24 1.04
N ALA A 165 0.57 17.71 0.68
CA ALA A 165 0.09 17.69 -0.70
C ALA A 165 0.86 18.67 -1.60
N LEU A 166 1.18 19.87 -1.11
CA LEU A 166 2.04 20.84 -1.79
C LEU A 166 3.43 20.25 -2.07
N VAL A 167 4.08 19.67 -1.05
CA VAL A 167 5.38 18.98 -1.22
C VAL A 167 5.27 17.87 -2.27
N MET A 168 4.20 17.08 -2.25
CA MET A 168 4.00 16.00 -3.21
C MET A 168 3.76 16.50 -4.64
N ALA A 169 3.04 17.61 -4.79
CA ALA A 169 2.77 18.23 -6.09
C ALA A 169 4.05 18.81 -6.71
N LEU A 170 4.88 19.48 -5.90
CA LEU A 170 6.11 20.13 -6.36
C LEU A 170 7.28 19.18 -6.59
N THR A 171 7.36 18.08 -5.84
CA THR A 171 8.54 17.18 -5.88
C THR A 171 8.25 15.80 -6.45
N GLY A 172 6.96 15.47 -6.64
CA GLY A 172 6.50 14.14 -6.97
C GLY A 172 6.86 13.08 -5.93
N CYS A 173 7.20 13.41 -4.68
CA CYS A 173 7.58 12.43 -3.67
C CYS A 173 6.50 11.35 -3.46
N ARG A 174 6.88 10.16 -3.01
CA ARG A 174 5.90 9.09 -2.70
C ARG A 174 5.26 9.34 -1.33
N PRO A 175 4.06 8.81 -1.06
CA PRO A 175 3.48 8.91 0.29
C PRO A 175 4.36 8.29 1.37
N ALA A 176 5.08 7.21 1.04
CA ALA A 176 6.04 6.59 1.94
C ALA A 176 7.34 7.41 2.13
N GLU A 177 7.62 8.38 1.27
CA GLU A 177 8.73 9.33 1.47
C GLU A 177 8.28 10.47 2.41
N LEU A 178 7.03 10.94 2.29
CA LEU A 178 6.44 11.88 3.25
C LEU A 178 6.37 11.28 4.68
N GLU A 179 6.08 9.99 4.80
CA GLU A 179 6.09 9.27 6.09
C GLU A 179 7.50 9.11 6.68
N LYS A 180 8.57 9.26 5.88
CA LYS A 180 9.94 9.36 6.38
C LYS A 180 10.35 10.79 6.73
N GLY A 181 9.52 11.76 6.37
CA GLY A 181 9.81 13.18 6.47
C GLY A 181 10.54 13.73 5.25
N VAL A 182 10.17 14.95 4.86
CA VAL A 182 10.79 15.74 3.81
C VAL A 182 11.27 17.06 4.40
N TRP A 183 12.55 17.37 4.20
CA TRP A 183 13.17 18.59 4.73
C TRP A 183 13.04 19.74 3.74
N LEU A 184 12.63 20.90 4.24
CA LEU A 184 12.54 22.18 3.54
C LEU A 184 13.55 23.14 4.15
N GLU A 185 14.27 23.88 3.32
CA GLU A 185 15.28 24.85 3.76
C GLU A 185 15.33 25.99 2.74
N ALA A 186 15.03 27.22 3.16
CA ALA A 186 15.38 28.40 2.38
C ALA A 186 16.91 28.51 2.39
N VAL A 187 17.54 28.41 1.21
CA VAL A 187 19.01 28.47 1.11
C VAL A 187 19.51 29.90 0.94
N ASP A 188 18.62 30.78 0.52
CA ASP A 188 18.77 32.23 0.38
C ASP A 188 17.34 32.83 0.30
N HIS A 189 17.23 34.14 0.03
CA HIS A 189 15.94 34.84 0.00
C HIS A 189 15.04 34.47 -1.18
N ASP A 190 15.57 33.80 -2.21
CA ASP A 190 14.87 33.53 -3.47
C ASP A 190 14.74 32.04 -3.78
N HIS A 191 15.32 31.16 -2.96
CA HIS A 191 15.40 29.75 -3.30
C HIS A 191 15.06 28.79 -2.16
N LEU A 192 14.24 27.79 -2.50
CA LEU A 192 13.89 26.68 -1.62
C LEU A 192 14.65 25.40 -2.01
N LYS A 193 15.32 24.78 -1.05
CA LYS A 193 15.90 23.44 -1.17
C LYS A 193 15.00 22.43 -0.47
N ILE A 194 14.64 21.36 -1.19
CA ILE A 194 13.82 20.26 -0.66
C ILE A 194 14.61 18.95 -0.70
N THR A 195 14.81 18.34 0.47
CA THR A 195 15.57 17.09 0.62
C THR A 195 14.65 15.92 0.97
N ILE A 196 14.74 14.84 0.18
CA ILE A 196 13.84 13.68 0.27
C ILE A 196 14.65 12.39 0.44
N LYS A 197 14.39 11.65 1.53
CA LYS A 197 14.92 10.30 1.74
C LYS A 197 14.10 9.27 0.96
N GLY A 198 14.77 8.40 0.20
CA GLY A 198 14.11 7.43 -0.67
C GLY A 198 13.35 6.35 0.09
N ALA A 199 12.11 6.08 -0.30
CA ALA A 199 11.30 5.02 0.31
C ALA A 199 11.63 3.61 -0.20
N LYS A 200 12.13 3.49 -1.44
CA LYS A 200 12.46 2.22 -2.09
C LYS A 200 13.97 1.98 -2.23
N TYR A 201 14.79 2.71 -1.47
CA TYR A 201 16.23 2.57 -1.58
C TYR A 201 16.68 1.17 -1.14
N ILE A 202 17.30 0.45 -2.06
CA ILE A 202 18.07 -0.76 -1.81
C ILE A 202 19.42 -0.49 -2.47
N LYS A 203 20.50 -0.53 -1.68
CA LYS A 203 21.87 -0.23 -2.13
C LYS A 203 22.17 -0.94 -3.46
N ASN A 204 22.59 -0.15 -4.45
CA ASN A 204 22.96 -0.58 -5.81
C ASN A 204 21.88 -1.30 -6.66
N LYS A 205 20.65 -1.45 -6.15
CA LYS A 205 19.59 -2.25 -6.77
C LYS A 205 18.35 -1.45 -7.13
N GLN A 206 17.87 -0.58 -6.24
CA GLN A 206 16.60 0.13 -6.46
C GLN A 206 16.58 1.50 -5.79
N GLY A 207 16.03 2.49 -6.52
CA GLY A 207 15.78 3.83 -6.00
C GLY A 207 17.05 4.63 -5.65
N GLN A 208 16.84 5.83 -5.14
CA GLN A 208 17.90 6.72 -4.64
C GLN A 208 17.85 6.76 -3.10
N LYS A 209 18.99 6.79 -2.42
CA LYS A 209 19.06 6.95 -0.95
C LYS A 209 18.46 8.29 -0.55
N GLN A 210 18.85 9.34 -1.28
CA GLN A 210 18.39 10.71 -1.10
C GLN A 210 18.36 11.43 -2.43
N ARG A 211 17.49 12.43 -2.56
CA ARG A 211 17.53 13.44 -3.61
C ARG A 211 17.24 14.82 -3.06
N VAL A 212 17.77 15.82 -3.73
CA VAL A 212 17.62 17.24 -3.41
C VAL A 212 17.10 17.96 -4.66
N LEU A 213 16.09 18.81 -4.47
CA LEU A 213 15.48 19.62 -5.51
C LEU A 213 15.57 21.09 -5.07
N LYS A 214 16.08 21.97 -5.93
CA LYS A 214 16.11 23.42 -5.72
C LYS A 214 15.02 24.07 -6.57
N PHE A 215 14.25 24.99 -5.99
CA PHE A 215 13.17 25.73 -6.64
C PHE A 215 13.38 27.23 -6.47
N ALA A 216 12.88 28.02 -7.42
CA ALA A 216 12.72 29.47 -7.26
C ALA A 216 11.55 29.78 -6.31
N LEU A 217 11.61 30.93 -5.63
CA LEU A 217 10.59 31.44 -4.72
C LEU A 217 9.21 31.50 -5.38
N GLU A 218 9.15 32.06 -6.59
CA GLU A 218 7.91 32.25 -7.36
C GLU A 218 7.12 30.93 -7.57
N ASP A 219 7.83 29.83 -7.80
CA ASP A 219 7.24 28.50 -8.03
C ASP A 219 6.93 27.75 -6.73
N ALA A 220 7.56 28.12 -5.60
CA ALA A 220 7.49 27.39 -4.34
C ALA A 220 7.08 28.25 -3.12
N HIS A 221 6.54 29.45 -3.32
CA HIS A 221 6.31 30.45 -2.27
C HIS A 221 5.61 29.91 -1.02
N ARG A 222 4.54 29.11 -1.17
CA ARG A 222 3.81 28.52 -0.02
C ARG A 222 4.68 27.62 0.85
N LEU A 223 5.64 26.91 0.26
CA LEU A 223 6.58 26.07 1.01
C LEU A 223 7.81 26.84 1.47
N PHE A 224 8.25 27.84 0.71
CA PHE A 224 9.34 28.73 1.08
C PHE A 224 9.01 29.47 2.38
N ASN A 225 7.83 30.08 2.48
CA ASN A 225 7.38 30.81 3.68
C ASN A 225 7.36 29.93 4.94
N LEU A 226 7.21 28.61 4.80
CA LEU A 226 7.27 27.71 5.95
C LEU A 226 8.69 27.56 6.49
N ALA A 227 9.68 27.63 5.61
CA ALA A 227 11.09 27.32 5.89
C ALA A 227 12.02 28.54 5.77
N TYR A 228 11.45 29.76 5.72
CA TYR A 228 12.17 31.00 5.51
C TYR A 228 13.11 31.32 6.67
N GLU A 229 12.58 31.25 7.90
CA GLU A 229 13.36 31.54 9.12
C GLU A 229 14.23 30.36 9.54
N GLU A 230 13.70 29.13 9.43
CA GLU A 230 14.40 27.93 9.85
C GLU A 230 13.99 26.70 9.02
N PRO A 231 14.88 25.70 8.86
CA PRO A 231 14.53 24.47 8.17
C PRO A 231 13.31 23.77 8.78
N ARG A 232 12.40 23.28 7.93
CA ARG A 232 11.18 22.57 8.36
C ARG A 232 11.16 21.12 7.92
N LEU A 233 10.73 20.25 8.81
CA LEU A 233 10.37 18.87 8.48
C LEU A 233 8.87 18.77 8.19
N VAL A 234 8.53 18.42 6.95
CA VAL A 234 7.15 18.04 6.58
C VAL A 234 7.03 16.52 6.67
N TRP A 235 6.20 16.04 7.59
CA TRP A 235 5.94 14.63 7.82
C TRP A 235 4.44 14.35 7.88
N ILE A 236 4.02 13.19 7.38
CA ILE A 236 2.64 12.73 7.55
C ILE A 236 2.49 11.22 7.51
N ASN A 237 1.53 10.69 8.28
CA ASN A 237 1.12 9.28 8.15
C ASN A 237 0.53 9.02 6.76
N LYS A 238 1.10 8.08 6.01
CA LYS A 238 0.73 7.87 4.60
C LYS A 238 -0.70 7.37 4.42
N GLU A 239 -1.22 6.60 5.37
CA GLU A 239 -2.56 6.00 5.27
C GLU A 239 -3.64 7.04 5.59
N ALA A 240 -3.42 7.88 6.61
CA ALA A 240 -4.27 9.03 6.88
C ALA A 240 -4.30 9.98 5.68
N PHE A 241 -3.13 10.33 5.14
CA PHE A 241 -3.01 11.20 3.96
C PHE A 241 -3.70 10.61 2.72
N ARG A 242 -3.54 9.30 2.46
CA ARG A 242 -4.24 8.60 1.37
C ARG A 242 -5.76 8.71 1.49
N LYS A 243 -6.30 8.55 2.71
CA LYS A 243 -7.75 8.68 2.96
C LYS A 243 -8.21 10.12 2.74
N ALA A 244 -7.47 11.10 3.24
CA ALA A 244 -7.77 12.52 3.07
C ALA A 244 -7.83 12.91 1.58
N ILE A 245 -6.81 12.54 0.79
CA ILE A 245 -6.79 12.80 -0.66
C ILE A 245 -7.97 12.15 -1.37
N ARG A 246 -8.33 10.90 -1.04
CA ARG A 246 -9.49 10.25 -1.66
C ARG A 246 -10.80 10.93 -1.31
N ARG A 247 -10.95 11.40 -0.06
CA ARG A 247 -12.13 12.12 0.39
C ARG A 247 -12.27 13.46 -0.34
N ALA A 248 -11.21 14.28 -0.32
CA ALA A 248 -11.18 15.56 -1.02
C ALA A 248 -11.43 15.40 -2.53
N ALA A 249 -10.78 14.43 -3.18
CA ALA A 249 -11.04 14.12 -4.58
C ALA A 249 -12.50 13.69 -4.83
N GLY A 250 -13.08 12.89 -3.93
CA GLY A 250 -14.48 12.48 -4.00
C GLY A 250 -15.45 13.66 -3.93
N ASN A 251 -15.22 14.59 -2.99
CA ASN A 251 -16.00 15.83 -2.83
C ASN A 251 -15.95 16.69 -4.10
N LEU A 252 -14.80 16.75 -4.76
CA LEU A 252 -14.61 17.50 -6.01
C LEU A 252 -15.07 16.75 -7.27
N GLY A 253 -15.57 15.51 -7.13
CA GLY A 253 -15.96 14.67 -8.28
C GLY A 253 -14.77 14.13 -9.10
N PHE A 254 -13.54 14.24 -8.60
CA PHE A 254 -12.32 13.81 -9.28
C PHE A 254 -12.12 12.29 -9.18
N LYS A 255 -12.72 11.56 -10.13
CA LYS A 255 -12.70 10.09 -10.15
C LYS A 255 -11.27 9.54 -10.33
N GLY A 256 -10.89 8.59 -9.46
CA GLY A 256 -9.61 7.88 -9.55
C GLY A 256 -8.38 8.66 -9.10
N VAL A 257 -8.55 9.90 -8.62
CA VAL A 257 -7.44 10.68 -8.06
C VAL A 257 -6.95 10.06 -6.75
N SER A 258 -5.63 9.99 -6.63
CA SER A 258 -4.93 9.44 -5.48
C SER A 258 -3.65 10.24 -5.26
N PRO A 259 -2.90 10.03 -4.16
CA PRO A 259 -1.61 10.69 -3.98
C PRO A 259 -0.66 10.47 -5.17
N TYR A 260 -0.67 9.28 -5.78
CA TYR A 260 0.17 9.00 -6.94
C TYR A 260 -0.21 9.81 -8.19
N SER A 261 -1.42 10.37 -8.25
CA SER A 261 -1.83 11.27 -9.33
C SER A 261 -1.02 12.57 -9.29
N LEU A 262 -0.73 13.12 -8.11
CA LEU A 262 0.16 14.29 -7.95
C LEU A 262 1.58 13.98 -8.47
N ARG A 263 2.12 12.80 -8.16
CA ARG A 263 3.41 12.35 -8.70
C ARG A 263 3.38 12.18 -10.23
N HIS A 264 2.26 11.71 -10.79
CA HIS A 264 2.11 11.60 -12.24
C HIS A 264 2.04 12.98 -12.90
N GLN A 265 1.37 13.95 -12.26
CA GLN A 265 1.33 15.35 -12.72
C GLN A 265 2.71 15.99 -12.69
N PHE A 266 3.44 15.86 -11.58
CA PHE A 266 4.83 16.31 -11.47
C PHE A 266 5.69 15.75 -12.61
N SER A 267 5.60 14.45 -12.87
CA SER A 267 6.34 13.85 -13.98
C SER A 267 5.88 14.32 -15.36
N ALA A 268 4.60 14.65 -15.55
CA ALA A 268 4.13 15.23 -16.80
C ALA A 268 4.72 16.62 -17.02
N ASN A 269 4.76 17.44 -15.96
CA ASN A 269 5.37 18.77 -15.97
C ASN A 269 6.87 18.70 -16.32
N LEU A 270 7.62 17.80 -15.68
CA LEU A 270 9.04 17.56 -16.02
C LEU A 270 9.24 17.17 -17.48
N LYS A 271 8.37 16.29 -18.01
CA LYS A 271 8.48 15.80 -19.39
C LYS A 271 8.14 16.85 -20.44
N ARG A 272 7.32 17.84 -20.11
CA ARG A 272 7.08 18.98 -21.00
C ARG A 272 8.35 19.82 -21.19
N GLU A 273 9.18 19.89 -20.17
CA GLU A 273 10.47 20.58 -20.17
C GLU A 273 11.65 19.68 -20.62
N SER A 274 11.36 18.43 -21.02
CA SER A 274 12.38 17.47 -21.43
C SER A 274 12.96 17.84 -22.80
N GLY A 275 14.28 17.76 -22.92
CA GLY A 275 14.99 18.06 -24.17
C GLY A 275 15.43 19.52 -24.33
N GLU A 276 14.74 20.45 -23.66
CA GLU A 276 15.14 21.86 -23.59
C GLU A 276 15.87 22.16 -22.27
N LYS A 277 15.24 21.80 -21.14
CA LYS A 277 15.76 22.11 -19.80
C LYS A 277 16.23 20.89 -19.03
N TRP A 278 15.58 19.74 -19.22
CA TRP A 278 15.91 18.52 -18.46
C TRP A 278 16.34 17.36 -19.35
N THR A 279 17.43 16.71 -18.93
CA THR A 279 17.82 15.41 -19.47
C THR A 279 16.96 14.30 -18.87
N HIS A 280 17.03 13.12 -19.47
CA HIS A 280 16.38 11.94 -18.92
C HIS A 280 16.99 11.52 -17.58
N GLU A 281 18.27 11.79 -17.35
CA GLU A 281 18.90 11.51 -16.06
C GLU A 281 18.37 12.44 -14.97
N ASP A 282 18.20 13.73 -15.27
CA ASP A 282 17.69 14.70 -14.30
C ASP A 282 16.25 14.40 -13.91
N MET A 283 15.42 13.99 -14.87
CA MET A 283 14.08 13.48 -14.58
C MET A 283 14.12 12.21 -13.70
N ALA A 284 15.12 11.34 -13.86
CA ALA A 284 15.28 10.14 -13.05
C ALA A 284 15.70 10.51 -11.62
N LYS A 285 16.65 11.44 -11.46
CA LYS A 285 17.07 12.00 -10.18
C LYS A 285 15.89 12.63 -9.46
N ALA A 286 15.10 13.47 -10.14
CA ALA A 286 13.94 14.16 -9.58
C ALA A 286 12.86 13.20 -9.07
N LEU A 287 12.64 12.10 -9.80
CA LEU A 287 11.70 11.05 -9.39
C LEU A 287 12.31 10.05 -8.38
N GLY A 288 13.60 10.13 -8.08
CA GLY A 288 14.31 9.19 -7.20
C GLY A 288 14.40 7.78 -7.78
N HIS A 289 14.64 7.67 -9.09
CA HIS A 289 14.94 6.41 -9.78
C HIS A 289 16.45 6.20 -9.90
N ILE A 290 16.85 4.94 -10.03
CA ILE A 290 18.24 4.52 -10.29
C ILE A 290 18.49 4.27 -11.79
N THR A 291 17.43 4.23 -12.61
CA THR A 291 17.47 4.09 -14.07
C THR A 291 16.55 5.13 -14.73
N ASP A 292 16.88 5.53 -15.94
CA ASP A 292 16.11 6.47 -16.77
C ASP A 292 14.86 5.83 -17.39
N ARG A 293 14.90 4.52 -17.70
CA ARG A 293 13.80 3.75 -18.31
C ARG A 293 12.47 3.79 -17.54
N CYS A 294 12.49 3.92 -16.21
CA CYS A 294 11.27 3.91 -15.39
C CYS A 294 10.31 5.06 -15.70
N GLN A 295 10.73 6.09 -16.44
CA GLN A 295 9.91 7.24 -16.82
C GLN A 295 8.84 6.93 -17.87
N GLN A 296 9.01 5.83 -18.62
CA GLN A 296 8.03 5.30 -19.60
C GLN A 296 6.70 4.88 -18.96
N PHE A 297 6.58 4.89 -17.62
CA PHE A 297 5.37 4.58 -16.86
C PHE A 297 4.68 5.80 -16.18
N TYR A 298 5.15 7.03 -16.42
CA TYR A 298 4.56 8.28 -15.89
C TYR A 298 3.87 9.19 -16.93
N GLY A 299 3.15 10.24 -16.51
CA GLY A 299 2.26 11.06 -17.38
C GLY A 299 2.90 11.55 -18.69
N HIS A 300 2.08 11.92 -19.67
CA HIS A 300 2.53 12.43 -20.98
C HIS A 300 2.79 13.94 -20.90
N PRO A 301 3.72 14.54 -21.68
CA PRO A 301 3.90 16.00 -21.76
C PRO A 301 2.58 16.77 -21.92
N ASN A 302 1.68 16.31 -22.79
CA ASN A 302 0.35 16.90 -23.01
C ASN A 302 -0.59 16.86 -21.79
N GLN A 303 -0.22 16.14 -20.73
CA GLN A 303 -0.93 16.12 -19.44
C GLN A 303 -0.31 17.10 -18.43
N ALA A 304 0.77 17.81 -18.79
CA ALA A 304 1.36 18.84 -17.96
C ALA A 304 0.35 19.98 -17.74
N ARG A 305 0.34 20.53 -16.53
CA ARG A 305 -0.54 21.63 -16.12
C ARG A 305 0.29 22.68 -15.37
N GLY A 306 -0.03 23.96 -15.56
CA GLY A 306 0.73 25.09 -14.99
C GLY A 306 1.95 25.50 -15.82
N ARG A 307 2.81 26.38 -15.29
CA ARG A 307 3.99 26.95 -15.99
C ARG A 307 5.17 26.00 -16.15
N GLY A 308 5.30 24.97 -15.30
CA GLY A 308 6.48 24.11 -15.36
C GLY A 308 6.60 23.12 -14.23
N SER A 309 7.79 22.56 -14.07
CA SER A 309 8.24 21.89 -12.86
C SER A 309 8.70 22.88 -11.78
N GLY A 310 9.10 24.10 -12.17
CA GLY A 310 9.66 25.13 -11.28
C GLY A 310 11.02 24.78 -10.66
N ILE A 311 11.61 23.67 -11.09
CA ILE A 311 12.90 23.20 -10.59
C ILE A 311 14.01 24.03 -11.26
N LEU A 312 15.04 24.35 -10.49
CA LEU A 312 16.28 24.98 -10.95
C LEU A 312 17.44 23.99 -10.96
N ASN A 313 17.48 23.08 -9.99
CA ASN A 313 18.53 22.08 -9.91
C ASN A 313 18.03 20.79 -9.26
N VAL A 314 18.60 19.66 -9.67
CA VAL A 314 18.32 18.35 -9.07
C VAL A 314 19.59 17.54 -8.83
N GLN A 315 19.69 17.00 -7.63
CA GLN A 315 20.79 16.13 -7.21
C GLN A 315 20.25 14.84 -6.61
N ALA A 316 20.98 13.74 -6.78
CA ALA A 316 20.65 12.46 -6.18
C ALA A 316 21.91 11.75 -5.68
N SER A 317 21.73 10.88 -4.68
CA SER A 317 22.82 10.19 -3.98
C SER A 317 23.67 9.24 -4.84
N SER A 318 23.17 8.84 -6.02
CA SER A 318 23.86 7.88 -6.89
C SER A 318 23.65 8.28 -8.34
N GLN A 319 24.67 8.02 -9.16
CA GLN A 319 24.59 8.18 -10.61
C GLN A 319 23.44 7.35 -11.19
N ILE A 320 22.84 7.86 -12.25
CA ILE A 320 21.75 7.17 -12.96
C ILE A 320 22.36 6.15 -13.90
N LYS A 321 21.88 4.91 -13.85
CA LYS A 321 22.24 3.89 -14.83
C LYS A 321 21.46 4.16 -16.11
N SER A 322 22.15 4.58 -17.17
CA SER A 322 21.60 4.65 -18.51
C SER A 322 21.35 3.23 -19.01
N ASN A 323 20.09 2.91 -19.35
CA ASN A 323 19.70 1.59 -19.86
C ASN A 323 19.14 1.68 -21.28
N ARG A 324 19.46 2.75 -22.00
CA ARG A 324 19.32 2.75 -23.46
C ARG A 324 20.44 1.87 -24.01
N GLY A 325 20.11 0.65 -24.42
CA GLY A 325 20.90 0.02 -25.47
C GLY A 325 21.02 1.02 -26.62
N THR A 326 22.17 1.02 -27.29
CA THR A 326 22.44 1.78 -28.52
C THR A 326 21.18 1.79 -29.37
N ILE A 327 20.60 2.99 -29.55
CA ILE A 327 19.56 3.19 -30.55
C ILE A 327 20.29 2.93 -31.87
N PRO A 328 19.88 1.96 -32.71
CA PRO A 328 20.46 1.85 -34.03
C PRO A 328 20.25 3.21 -34.71
N GLU A 329 21.33 3.81 -35.21
CA GLU A 329 21.21 4.98 -36.07
C GLU A 329 20.13 4.68 -37.10
N LYS A 330 19.18 5.62 -37.25
CA LYS A 330 18.28 5.58 -38.40
C LYS A 330 19.17 5.69 -39.62
N THR A 331 19.47 4.56 -40.25
CA THR A 331 19.93 4.53 -41.63
C THR A 331 18.87 5.25 -42.45
N SER A 332 19.21 6.46 -42.89
CA SER A 332 18.54 7.15 -43.97
C SER A 332 18.66 6.28 -45.20
N GLY A 333 17.64 5.44 -45.44
CA GLY A 333 17.48 4.76 -46.72
C GLY A 333 17.31 5.81 -47.83
N PRO A 334 17.88 5.57 -49.02
CA PRO A 334 17.87 6.55 -50.09
C PRO A 334 16.44 6.83 -50.53
N ARG A 335 16.11 8.11 -50.72
CA ARG A 335 14.90 8.51 -51.44
C ARG A 335 15.10 8.11 -52.89
N LEU A 336 14.28 7.18 -53.37
CA LEU A 336 14.11 6.95 -54.80
C LEU A 336 13.43 8.19 -55.39
N SER A 337 14.13 8.78 -56.35
CA SER A 337 13.69 9.87 -57.23
C SER A 337 12.54 9.45 -58.13
#